data_AF-A0A8C0B7C4-F1
#
_entry.id   AF-A0A8C0B7C4-F1
#
_cell.length_a   1.000
_cell.length_b   1.000
_cell.length_c   1.000
_cell.angle_alpha   90.00
_cell.angle_beta   90.00
_cell.angle_gamma   90.00
#
_symmetry.space_group_name_H-M   'P 1'
#
loop_
_entity.id
_entity.type
_entity.pdbx_description
1 polymer ?
#
loop_
_entity_poly.entity_id
_entity_poly.type
_entity_poly.pdbx_seq_one_letter_code
_entity_poly.pdbx_strand_id
1 'polypeptide(L)'
;MLMFDAREGRFRNIKLRPKKPDCAVCGDNPSVTCLQDYEAFCGSSATDKCRTLHLLSGKDRVSVEEYKKLLDEQVPHVLLDVRPQVEVDICRLVHAVHVPLSKLEEKDEEYLEYLEKRICEEKQRTNGQTSFPVFVVCKLGNDSQKAVRILQELPVRQFGSVLAKDIKGGLMAWASKIDPTFPLY
;
A
#
# COMPACT_ATOMS: atom_id res chain seq x y z
N MET A 1 34.73 -17.06 3.07
CA MET A 1 33.73 -16.19 3.71
C MET A 1 34.46 -15.09 4.46
N LEU A 2 34.06 -13.83 4.25
CA LEU A 2 34.63 -12.67 4.96
C LEU A 2 33.60 -12.23 6.00
N MET A 3 34.02 -12.08 7.26
CA MET A 3 33.23 -11.39 8.27
C MET A 3 33.86 -10.03 8.55
N PHE A 4 33.00 -9.01 8.64
CA PHE A 4 33.38 -7.64 8.90
C PHE A 4 32.65 -7.13 10.14
N ASP A 5 33.40 -6.59 11.10
CA ASP A 5 32.87 -5.85 12.24
C ASP A 5 33.00 -4.35 11.95
N ALA A 6 31.87 -3.70 11.68
CA ALA A 6 31.81 -2.29 11.32
C ALA A 6 32.14 -1.34 12.47
N ARG A 7 31.97 -1.78 13.73
CA ARG A 7 32.22 -0.94 14.90
C ARG A 7 33.70 -0.89 15.24
N GLU A 8 34.38 -2.03 15.17
CA GLU A 8 35.81 -2.14 15.49
C GLU A 8 36.73 -2.08 14.26
N GLY A 9 36.16 -2.05 13.05
CA GLY A 9 36.91 -2.01 11.79
C GLY A 9 37.71 -3.29 11.53
N ARG A 10 37.26 -4.43 12.05
CA ARG A 10 38.00 -5.70 12.01
C ARG A 10 37.52 -6.59 10.88
N PHE A 11 38.46 -7.30 10.26
CA PHE A 11 38.19 -8.29 9.22
C PHE A 11 38.63 -9.67 9.68
N ARG A 12 37.77 -10.67 9.48
CA ARG A 12 38.10 -12.08 9.71
C ARG A 12 37.83 -12.89 8.45
N ASN A 13 38.87 -13.54 7.96
CA ASN A 13 38.78 -14.46 6.83
C ASN A 13 38.56 -15.89 7.32
N ILE A 14 37.41 -16.46 7.00
CA ILE A 14 37.09 -17.86 7.28
C ILE A 14 37.30 -18.66 6.00
N LYS A 15 38.25 -19.60 6.07
CA LYS A 15 38.47 -20.60 5.03
C LYS A 15 37.33 -21.61 5.08
N LEU A 16 36.58 -21.72 3.98
CA LEU A 16 35.52 -22.72 3.85
C LEU A 16 36.13 -24.10 3.64
N ARG A 17 35.41 -25.13 4.07
CA ARG A 17 35.79 -26.53 3.80
C ARG A 17 35.70 -26.80 2.29
N PRO A 18 36.48 -27.76 1.77
CA PRO A 18 36.31 -28.26 0.41
C PRO A 18 34.90 -28.81 0.16
N LYS A 19 34.54 -29.00 -1.11
CA LYS A 19 33.31 -29.67 -1.52
C LYS A 19 33.17 -31.02 -0.79
N LYS A 20 31.94 -31.32 -0.36
CA LYS A 20 31.58 -32.63 0.16
C LYS A 20 31.19 -33.59 -0.98
N PRO A 21 31.76 -34.80 -1.06
CA PRO A 21 31.41 -35.79 -2.10
C PRO A 21 29.93 -36.20 -2.06
N ASP A 22 29.33 -36.23 -0.88
CA ASP A 22 27.94 -36.63 -0.61
C ASP A 22 26.93 -35.45 -0.66
N CYS A 23 27.34 -34.29 -1.18
CA CYS A 23 26.44 -33.13 -1.24
C CYS A 23 25.27 -33.38 -2.21
N ALA A 24 24.03 -33.18 -1.73
CA ALA A 24 22.81 -33.36 -2.52
C ALA A 24 22.75 -32.52 -3.81
N VAL A 25 23.48 -31.39 -3.88
CA VAL A 25 23.46 -30.45 -5.01
C VAL A 25 24.70 -30.59 -5.89
N CYS A 26 25.89 -30.56 -5.29
CA CYS A 26 27.15 -30.53 -6.04
C CYS A 26 28.04 -31.76 -5.82
N GLY A 27 27.56 -32.78 -5.10
CA GLY A 27 28.26 -34.04 -4.83
C GLY A 27 28.53 -34.86 -6.09
N ASP A 28 29.13 -36.03 -5.93
CA ASP A 28 29.49 -36.88 -7.07
C ASP A 28 28.27 -37.63 -7.63
N ASN A 29 27.25 -37.86 -6.79
CA ASN A 29 25.91 -38.31 -7.17
C ASN A 29 24.86 -37.34 -6.62
N PRO A 30 24.58 -36.22 -7.32
CA PRO A 30 23.62 -35.21 -6.86
C PRO A 30 22.18 -35.74 -6.94
N SER A 31 21.38 -35.48 -5.91
CA SER A 31 19.95 -35.82 -5.86
C SER A 31 19.03 -34.65 -6.23
N VAL A 32 19.52 -33.41 -6.12
CA VAL A 32 18.82 -32.20 -6.55
C VAL A 32 19.29 -31.83 -7.94
N THR A 33 18.50 -32.17 -8.95
CA THR A 33 18.87 -32.00 -10.38
C THR A 33 18.09 -30.89 -11.09
N CYS A 34 17.03 -30.37 -10.46
CA CYS A 34 16.25 -29.25 -10.97
C CYS A 34 16.04 -28.19 -9.90
N LEU A 35 15.88 -26.94 -10.35
CA LEU A 35 15.52 -25.84 -9.47
C LEU A 35 14.04 -25.97 -9.11
N GLN A 36 13.73 -25.98 -7.81
CA GLN A 36 12.39 -25.75 -7.33
C GLN A 36 11.99 -24.30 -7.59
N ASP A 37 10.69 -24.06 -7.78
CA ASP A 37 10.15 -22.70 -7.80
C ASP A 37 10.31 -22.09 -6.41
N TYR A 38 11.37 -21.29 -6.27
CA TYR A 38 11.76 -20.65 -5.01
C TYR A 38 10.65 -19.72 -4.49
N GLU A 39 9.92 -19.04 -5.38
CA GLU A 39 8.86 -18.11 -4.98
C GLU A 39 7.63 -18.86 -4.47
N ALA A 40 7.28 -19.99 -5.09
CA ALA A 40 6.23 -20.88 -4.62
C ALA A 40 6.59 -21.57 -3.30
N PHE A 41 7.86 -21.96 -3.13
CA PHE A 41 8.34 -22.65 -1.92
C PHE A 41 8.51 -21.71 -0.71
N CYS A 42 9.12 -20.53 -0.91
CA CYS A 42 9.37 -19.56 0.16
C CYS A 42 8.19 -18.60 0.40
N GLY A 43 7.20 -18.56 -0.50
CA GLY A 43 6.07 -17.65 -0.41
C GLY A 43 6.43 -16.16 -0.59
N SER A 44 7.68 -15.85 -0.93
CA SER A 44 8.24 -14.49 -1.05
C SER A 44 9.00 -14.35 -2.38
N SER A 45 9.06 -13.14 -2.96
CA SER A 45 9.68 -12.96 -4.27
C SER A 45 11.19 -12.93 -4.12
N ALA A 46 11.92 -13.37 -5.15
CA ALA A 46 13.38 -13.30 -5.19
C ALA A 46 13.93 -11.86 -5.35
N THR A 47 13.12 -10.85 -5.02
CA THR A 47 13.47 -9.44 -5.10
C THR A 47 12.97 -8.70 -3.86
N ASP A 48 13.74 -7.73 -3.38
CA ASP A 48 13.38 -6.80 -2.30
C ASP A 48 12.29 -5.79 -2.72
N LYS A 49 11.68 -5.97 -3.90
CA LYS A 49 10.62 -5.09 -4.38
C LYS A 49 9.36 -5.37 -3.57
N CYS A 50 8.73 -4.31 -3.07
CA CYS A 50 7.43 -4.41 -2.44
C CYS A 50 6.45 -5.00 -3.47
N ARG A 51 5.90 -6.19 -3.17
CA ARG A 51 4.93 -6.84 -4.05
C ARG A 51 3.69 -5.95 -4.19
N THR A 52 3.26 -5.73 -5.43
CA THR A 52 1.98 -5.08 -5.69
C THR A 52 0.88 -6.01 -5.21
N LEU A 53 0.09 -5.53 -4.26
CA LEU A 53 -1.05 -6.26 -3.75
C LEU A 53 -2.19 -6.22 -4.78
N HIS A 54 -2.95 -7.31 -4.90
CA HIS A 54 -4.11 -7.41 -5.80
C HIS A 54 -5.35 -7.92 -5.04
N LEU A 55 -5.80 -7.16 -4.03
CA LEU A 55 -6.99 -7.50 -3.24
C LEU A 55 -8.30 -7.04 -3.90
N LEU A 56 -8.25 -5.95 -4.68
CA LEU A 56 -9.42 -5.33 -5.31
C LEU A 56 -9.53 -5.67 -6.79
N SER A 57 -10.78 -5.73 -7.27
CA SER A 57 -11.06 -5.81 -8.70
C SER A 57 -10.74 -4.48 -9.38
N GLY A 58 -10.47 -4.48 -10.69
CA GLY A 58 -10.16 -3.25 -11.43
C GLY A 58 -11.23 -2.16 -11.38
N LYS A 59 -12.48 -2.50 -11.01
CA LYS A 59 -13.60 -1.55 -10.88
C LYS A 59 -13.53 -0.69 -9.62
N ASP A 60 -12.88 -1.22 -8.58
CA ASP A 60 -12.72 -0.60 -7.27
C ASP A 60 -11.38 0.14 -7.16
N ARG A 61 -10.70 0.34 -8.29
CA ARG A 61 -9.39 0.99 -8.37
C ARG A 61 -9.41 2.06 -9.46
N VAL A 62 -8.83 3.21 -9.21
CA VAL A 62 -8.71 4.34 -10.17
C VAL A 62 -7.25 4.63 -10.46
N SER A 63 -6.91 5.05 -11.68
CA SER A 63 -5.55 5.55 -11.96
C SER A 63 -5.34 6.93 -11.34
N VAL A 64 -4.09 7.34 -11.20
CA VAL A 64 -3.79 8.67 -10.63
C VAL A 64 -4.17 9.79 -11.60
N GLU A 65 -4.11 9.51 -12.90
CA GLU A 65 -4.51 10.40 -13.99
C GLU A 65 -6.03 10.58 -14.02
N GLU A 66 -6.79 9.49 -13.86
CA GLU A 66 -8.25 9.52 -13.74
C GLU A 66 -8.66 10.29 -12.47
N TYR A 67 -7.99 10.05 -11.35
CA TYR A 67 -8.25 10.79 -10.11
C TYR A 67 -7.94 12.29 -10.26
N LYS A 68 -6.80 12.64 -10.89
CA LYS A 68 -6.46 14.04 -11.17
C LYS A 68 -7.51 14.74 -12.03
N LYS A 69 -8.04 14.05 -13.04
CA LYS A 69 -9.12 14.58 -13.88
C LYS A 69 -10.38 14.89 -13.05
N LEU A 70 -10.79 13.99 -12.17
CA LEU A 70 -11.94 14.21 -11.26
C LEU A 70 -11.70 15.40 -10.32
N LEU A 71 -10.45 15.54 -9.84
CA LEU A 71 -10.04 16.67 -8.99
C LEU A 71 -10.12 18.00 -9.74
N ASP A 72 -9.66 18.04 -10.99
CA ASP A 72 -9.68 19.24 -11.85
C ASP A 72 -11.10 19.63 -12.27
N GLU A 73 -11.96 18.64 -12.51
CA GLU A 73 -13.39 18.82 -12.78
C GLU A 73 -14.19 19.22 -11.53
N GLN A 74 -13.55 19.28 -10.36
CA GLN A 74 -14.17 19.59 -9.07
C GLN A 74 -15.37 18.69 -8.76
N VAL A 75 -15.31 17.43 -9.18
CA VAL A 75 -16.35 16.44 -8.88
C VAL A 75 -16.39 16.26 -7.36
N PRO A 76 -17.54 16.41 -6.68
CA PRO A 76 -17.62 16.25 -5.24
C PRO A 76 -17.23 14.84 -4.79
N HIS A 77 -16.21 14.73 -3.94
CA HIS A 77 -15.69 13.48 -3.41
C HIS A 77 -14.91 13.73 -2.12
N VAL A 78 -14.57 12.66 -1.39
CA VAL A 78 -13.58 12.70 -0.30
C VAL A 78 -12.35 11.89 -0.72
N LEU A 79 -11.16 12.45 -0.49
CA LEU A 79 -9.90 11.73 -0.57
C LEU A 79 -9.46 11.35 0.85
N LEU A 80 -9.22 10.06 1.08
CA LEU A 80 -8.77 9.48 2.34
C LEU A 80 -7.31 9.05 2.24
N ASP A 81 -6.43 9.66 3.02
CA ASP A 81 -5.05 9.22 3.22
C ASP A 81 -5.00 8.25 4.39
N VAL A 82 -4.55 7.01 4.14
CA VAL A 82 -4.50 5.94 5.14
C VAL A 82 -3.10 5.60 5.63
N ARG A 83 -2.12 6.44 5.28
CA ARG A 83 -0.74 6.24 5.72
C ARG A 83 -0.59 6.44 7.24
N PRO A 84 0.45 5.84 7.86
CA PRO A 84 0.84 6.16 9.22
C PRO A 84 1.13 7.66 9.39
N GLN A 85 0.92 8.18 10.60
CA GLN A 85 1.14 9.60 10.92
C GLN A 85 2.54 10.09 10.49
N VAL A 86 3.57 9.29 10.76
CA VAL A 86 4.96 9.61 10.41
C VAL A 86 5.17 9.87 8.91
N GLU A 87 4.40 9.23 8.03
CA GLU A 87 4.51 9.47 6.58
C GLU A 87 3.74 10.72 6.15
N VAL A 88 2.61 11.00 6.81
CA VAL A 88 1.78 12.19 6.55
C VAL A 88 2.48 13.47 7.01
N ASP A 89 3.25 13.39 8.10
CA ASP A 89 4.06 14.49 8.62
C ASP A 89 5.18 14.89 7.66
N ILE A 90 5.68 13.96 6.83
CA ILE A 90 6.67 14.25 5.78
C ILE A 90 6.03 15.06 4.65
N CYS A 91 4.90 14.58 4.12
CA CYS A 91 4.18 15.22 3.03
C CYS A 91 2.74 14.70 2.96
N ARG A 92 1.82 15.54 2.48
CA ARG A 92 0.40 15.17 2.28
C ARG A 92 -0.25 16.02 1.20
N LEU A 93 -1.31 15.47 0.59
CA LEU A 93 -2.20 16.24 -0.25
C LEU A 93 -3.13 17.07 0.65
N VAL A 94 -3.16 18.39 0.47
CA VAL A 94 -3.81 19.32 1.39
C VAL A 94 -5.32 19.08 1.52
N HIS A 95 -5.96 18.61 0.45
CA HIS A 95 -7.40 18.31 0.43
C HIS A 95 -7.74 16.91 0.94
N ALA A 96 -6.75 16.08 1.30
CA ALA A 96 -6.99 14.75 1.82
C ALA A 96 -7.39 14.79 3.31
N VAL A 97 -8.36 13.95 3.66
CA VAL A 97 -8.71 13.60 5.04
C VAL A 97 -7.77 12.48 5.48
N HIS A 98 -7.14 12.62 6.63
CA HIS A 98 -6.21 11.61 7.15
C HIS A 98 -6.90 10.71 8.18
N VAL A 99 -6.90 9.40 7.91
CA VAL A 99 -7.33 8.36 8.86
C VAL A 99 -6.40 7.15 8.68
N PRO A 100 -5.46 6.90 9.61
CA PRO A 100 -4.50 5.79 9.47
C PRO A 100 -5.18 4.43 9.28
N LEU A 101 -4.61 3.56 8.44
CA LEU A 101 -5.15 2.22 8.21
C LEU A 101 -5.32 1.44 9.52
N SER A 102 -4.36 1.53 10.46
CA SER A 102 -4.44 0.83 11.75
C SER A 102 -5.71 1.19 12.51
N LYS A 103 -6.16 2.44 12.43
CA LYS A 103 -7.39 2.93 13.06
C LYS A 103 -8.66 2.42 12.38
N LEU A 104 -8.63 2.23 11.06
CA LEU A 104 -9.70 1.56 10.33
C LEU A 104 -9.77 0.06 10.68
N GLU A 105 -8.63 -0.62 10.79
CA GLU A 105 -8.53 -2.04 11.17
C GLU A 105 -9.04 -2.29 12.60
N GLU A 106 -8.71 -1.38 13.52
CA GLU A 106 -9.20 -1.38 14.91
C GLU A 106 -10.69 -1.02 15.01
N LYS A 107 -11.30 -0.49 13.94
CA LYS A 107 -12.65 0.10 13.95
C LYS A 107 -12.81 1.17 15.03
N ASP A 108 -11.80 2.02 15.15
CA ASP A 108 -11.75 3.09 16.14
C ASP A 108 -12.91 4.09 15.91
N GLU A 109 -13.82 4.17 16.89
CA GLU A 109 -15.08 4.92 16.76
C GLU A 109 -14.85 6.41 16.49
N GLU A 110 -13.85 7.03 17.10
CA GLU A 110 -13.55 8.45 16.93
C GLU A 110 -13.17 8.78 15.47
N TYR A 111 -12.31 7.94 14.88
CA TYR A 111 -11.89 8.12 13.49
C TYR A 111 -13.00 7.79 12.48
N LEU A 112 -13.85 6.81 12.79
CA LEU A 112 -14.99 6.46 11.94
C LEU A 112 -16.04 7.59 11.95
N GLU A 113 -16.38 8.13 13.13
CA GLU A 113 -17.29 9.27 13.26
C GLU A 113 -16.72 10.52 12.56
N TYR A 114 -15.42 10.77 12.71
CA TYR A 114 -14.74 11.86 12.01
C TYR A 114 -14.85 11.70 10.48
N LEU A 115 -14.58 10.50 9.95
CA LEU A 115 -14.69 10.23 8.52
C LEU A 115 -16.13 10.35 8.03
N GLU A 116 -17.11 9.81 8.76
CA GLU A 116 -18.53 9.91 8.44
C GLU A 116 -18.97 11.38 8.37
N LYS A 117 -18.58 12.19 9.36
CA LYS A 117 -18.86 13.63 9.37
C LYS A 117 -18.31 14.33 8.13
N ARG A 118 -17.06 14.07 7.75
CA ARG A 118 -16.44 14.65 6.55
C ARG A 118 -17.17 14.24 5.26
N ILE A 119 -17.59 12.98 5.17
CA ILE A 119 -18.38 12.49 4.03
C ILE A 119 -19.75 13.16 3.99
N CYS A 120 -20.42 13.30 5.14
CA CYS A 120 -21.73 13.96 5.23
C CYS A 120 -21.66 15.46 4.87
N GLU A 121 -20.62 16.17 5.32
CA GLU A 121 -20.38 17.58 4.96
C GLU A 121 -20.23 17.78 3.45
N GLU A 122 -19.48 16.90 2.78
CA GLU A 122 -19.33 16.99 1.32
C GLU A 122 -20.59 16.51 0.57
N LYS A 123 -21.27 15.46 1.04
CA LYS A 123 -22.55 14.98 0.46
C LYS A 123 -23.63 16.06 0.44
N GLN A 124 -23.71 16.88 1.49
CA GLN A 124 -24.70 17.96 1.59
C GLN A 124 -24.52 19.01 0.48
N ARG A 125 -23.31 19.16 -0.06
CA ARG A 125 -23.04 20.06 -1.20
C ARG A 125 -23.56 19.52 -2.54
N THR A 126 -23.96 18.25 -2.59
CA THR A 126 -24.23 17.53 -3.85
C THR A 126 -25.69 17.07 -4.03
N ASN A 127 -26.67 17.74 -3.38
CA ASN A 127 -28.10 17.43 -3.50
C ASN A 127 -28.48 15.95 -3.24
N GLY A 128 -27.80 15.28 -2.32
CA GLY A 128 -28.26 13.99 -1.77
C GLY A 128 -28.06 12.78 -2.69
N GLN A 129 -27.00 12.77 -3.51
CA GLN A 129 -26.59 11.59 -4.27
C GLN A 129 -26.56 10.33 -3.39
N THR A 130 -27.26 9.27 -3.83
CA THR A 130 -27.44 8.03 -3.06
C THR A 130 -26.11 7.35 -2.74
N SER A 131 -25.15 7.39 -3.67
CA SER A 131 -23.79 6.89 -3.49
C SER A 131 -22.77 8.02 -3.64
N PHE A 132 -21.91 8.18 -2.65
CA PHE A 132 -20.88 9.23 -2.66
C PHE A 132 -19.49 8.63 -2.87
N PRO A 133 -18.68 9.19 -3.79
CA PRO A 133 -17.36 8.67 -4.09
C PRO A 133 -16.35 8.98 -2.98
N VAL A 134 -15.65 7.95 -2.54
CA VAL A 134 -14.52 8.06 -1.61
C VAL A 134 -13.30 7.44 -2.26
N PHE A 135 -12.25 8.23 -2.44
CA PHE A 135 -10.98 7.75 -2.98
C PHE A 135 -10.00 7.52 -1.83
N VAL A 136 -9.23 6.45 -1.89
CA VAL A 136 -8.28 6.08 -0.83
C VAL A 136 -6.87 6.03 -1.38
N VAL A 137 -5.94 6.66 -0.70
CA VAL A 137 -4.53 6.75 -1.09
C VAL A 137 -3.62 6.30 0.04
N CYS A 138 -2.54 5.60 -0.33
CA CYS A 138 -1.41 5.36 0.55
C CYS A 138 -0.10 5.62 -0.21
N LYS A 139 1.05 5.16 0.31
CA LYS A 139 2.35 5.37 -0.36
C LYS A 139 2.41 4.73 -1.76
N LEU A 140 2.13 3.43 -1.85
CA LEU A 140 2.33 2.60 -3.06
C LEU A 140 1.05 1.96 -3.61
N GLY A 141 -0.12 2.21 -3.00
CA GLY A 141 -1.39 1.61 -3.42
C GLY A 141 -1.62 0.18 -2.90
N ASN A 142 -0.92 -0.23 -1.84
CA ASN A 142 -1.10 -1.55 -1.19
C ASN A 142 -2.10 -1.44 -0.04
N ASP A 143 -1.80 -0.64 0.97
CA ASP A 143 -2.66 -0.46 2.16
C ASP A 143 -3.99 0.22 1.85
N SER A 144 -4.03 1.06 0.81
CA SER A 144 -5.28 1.64 0.31
C SER A 144 -6.28 0.59 -0.16
N GLN A 145 -5.82 -0.56 -0.66
CA GLN A 145 -6.71 -1.66 -1.03
C GLN A 145 -7.36 -2.33 0.19
N LYS A 146 -6.60 -2.48 1.28
CA LYS A 146 -7.13 -3.00 2.56
C LYS A 146 -8.17 -2.03 3.14
N ALA A 147 -7.86 -0.74 3.13
CA ALA A 147 -8.78 0.30 3.60
C ALA A 147 -10.10 0.31 2.81
N VAL A 148 -10.05 0.20 1.47
CA VAL A 148 -11.27 0.09 0.65
C VAL A 148 -12.08 -1.16 1.02
N ARG A 149 -11.44 -2.31 1.25
CA ARG A 149 -12.14 -3.52 1.71
C ARG A 149 -12.86 -3.29 3.04
N ILE A 150 -12.17 -2.70 4.01
CA ILE A 150 -12.76 -2.36 5.31
C ILE A 150 -13.96 -1.45 5.11
N LEU A 151 -13.82 -0.35 4.35
CA LEU A 151 -14.91 0.60 4.09
C LEU A 151 -16.12 -0.05 3.40
N GLN A 152 -15.90 -1.03 2.51
CA GLN A 152 -16.96 -1.78 1.84
C GLN A 152 -17.69 -2.77 2.76
N GLU A 153 -17.01 -3.28 3.79
CA GLU A 153 -17.55 -4.22 4.77
C GLU A 153 -18.25 -3.53 5.95
N LEU A 154 -18.03 -2.22 6.15
CA LEU A 154 -18.69 -1.47 7.20
C LEU A 154 -20.20 -1.33 6.94
N PRO A 155 -21.04 -1.43 7.99
CA PRO A 155 -22.48 -1.30 7.84
C PRO A 155 -22.89 0.02 7.18
N VAL A 156 -23.88 -0.05 6.28
CA VAL A 156 -24.46 1.13 5.59
C VAL A 156 -24.92 2.22 6.58
N ARG A 157 -25.25 1.86 7.82
CA ARG A 157 -25.62 2.83 8.86
C ARG A 157 -24.48 3.75 9.30
N GLN A 158 -23.22 3.35 9.16
CA GLN A 158 -22.04 4.11 9.60
C GLN A 158 -21.47 5.04 8.52
N PHE A 159 -21.76 4.78 7.23
CA PHE A 159 -21.16 5.57 6.13
C PHE A 159 -22.16 5.93 5.01
N GLY A 160 -23.38 5.40 5.06
CA GLY A 160 -24.31 5.37 3.93
C GLY A 160 -23.80 4.47 2.80
N SER A 161 -24.37 4.60 1.60
CA SER A 161 -23.79 3.97 0.42
C SER A 161 -22.55 4.77 0.00
N VAL A 162 -21.37 4.24 0.26
CA VAL A 162 -20.10 4.82 -0.17
C VAL A 162 -19.53 4.01 -1.33
N LEU A 163 -19.09 4.70 -2.37
CA LEU A 163 -18.35 4.08 -3.47
C LEU A 163 -16.85 4.28 -3.23
N ALA A 164 -16.26 3.39 -2.44
CA ALA A 164 -14.84 3.43 -2.11
C ALA A 164 -13.98 2.88 -3.26
N LYS A 165 -12.96 3.61 -3.67
CA LYS A 165 -11.95 3.18 -4.66
C LYS A 165 -10.54 3.54 -4.22
N ASP A 166 -9.55 2.72 -4.51
CA ASP A 166 -8.15 3.05 -4.23
C ASP A 166 -7.46 3.72 -5.43
N ILE A 167 -6.45 4.55 -5.17
CA ILE A 167 -5.60 5.14 -6.21
C ILE A 167 -4.43 4.19 -6.50
N LYS A 168 -4.36 3.66 -7.72
CA LYS A 168 -3.31 2.75 -8.17
C LYS A 168 -1.94 3.41 -8.08
N GLY A 169 -1.01 2.75 -7.38
CA GLY A 169 0.37 3.22 -7.19
C GLY A 169 0.53 4.33 -6.15
N GLY A 170 -0.55 4.77 -5.51
CA GLY A 170 -0.51 5.70 -4.39
C GLY A 170 0.15 7.04 -4.69
N LEU A 171 0.73 7.66 -3.66
CA LEU A 171 1.42 8.94 -3.77
C LEU A 171 2.71 8.88 -4.58
N MET A 172 3.36 7.71 -4.70
CA MET A 172 4.52 7.57 -5.58
C MET A 172 4.12 7.68 -7.05
N ALA A 173 2.97 7.13 -7.43
CA ALA A 173 2.39 7.36 -8.76
C ALA A 173 1.98 8.83 -8.96
N TRP A 174 1.42 9.48 -7.92
CA TRP A 174 1.11 10.91 -7.97
C TRP A 174 2.37 11.76 -8.23
N ALA A 175 3.43 11.53 -7.46
CA ALA A 175 4.68 12.27 -7.59
C ALA A 175 5.31 12.08 -8.97
N SER A 176 5.34 10.85 -9.48
CA SER A 176 5.95 10.57 -10.79
C SER A 176 5.16 11.09 -12.00
N LYS A 177 3.82 11.14 -11.91
CA LYS A 177 2.97 11.38 -13.08
C LYS A 177 2.17 12.68 -13.07
N ILE A 178 1.85 13.20 -11.88
CA ILE A 178 0.95 14.35 -11.73
C ILE A 178 1.71 15.56 -11.18
N ASP A 179 2.47 15.38 -10.10
CA ASP A 179 3.15 16.47 -9.43
C ASP A 179 4.59 16.08 -9.05
N PRO A 180 5.57 16.34 -9.93
CA PRO A 180 6.98 16.08 -9.67
C PRO A 180 7.57 16.86 -8.48
N THR A 181 6.86 17.85 -7.94
CA THR A 181 7.30 18.57 -6.74
C THR A 181 6.92 17.85 -5.45
N PHE A 182 6.01 16.88 -5.51
CA PHE A 182 5.63 16.06 -4.36
C PHE A 182 6.82 15.19 -3.90
N PRO A 183 7.24 15.24 -2.62
CA PRO A 183 8.41 14.52 -2.15
C PRO A 183 8.31 12.99 -2.28
N LEU A 184 9.42 12.38 -2.71
CA LEU A 184 9.62 10.93 -2.65
C LEU A 184 10.32 10.56 -1.34
N TYR A 185 9.88 9.48 -0.70
CA TYR A 185 10.41 8.95 0.56
C TYR A 185 10.23 7.44 0.64
#